data_AF-A0A3N7FKV4-F1
#
_entry.id   AF-A0A3N7FKV4-F1
#
_cell.length_a   1.000
_cell.length_b   1.000
_cell.length_c   1.000
_cell.angle_alpha   90.00
_cell.angle_beta   90.00
_cell.angle_gamma   90.00
#
_symmetry.space_group_name_H-M   'P 1'
#
loop_
_entity.id
_entity.type
_entity.pdbx_description
1 polymer ?
#
loop_
_entity_poly.entity_id
_entity_poly.type
_entity_poly.pdbx_seq_one_letter_code
_entity_poly.pdbx_strand_id
1 'polypeptide(L)'
;MLPDWDMFHSLHTAAEYHASARAISGGPIYVSDAPGKHNFELLKKVVLPDGSILRACLLGRPTSDYLFSDPSRDGFFFDCSLLKILSMNKFTGVLGVYNCQGAAWSSTEIKNAFHQTTTDTLTGTIRGRDVHLIIEAATDSNWSLPVSLKVLEHGIFTVTHIKVLATGFSFAPLGLTNMFNAGGAIKGLKFEVKGGVELSELDDGYRGESSGVTEEGCGKFGAYSSAKPRKCIVDSNVVDFVYNLNSRLVGFSLDSLREKGKFHVVEIES
;
A
#
# COMPACT_ATOMS: atom_id res chain seq x y z
N MET A 1 -13.94 16.17 -8.05
CA MET A 1 -13.82 16.64 -6.66
C MET A 1 -12.89 15.69 -5.92
N LEU A 2 -11.83 16.18 -5.29
CA LEU A 2 -10.95 15.37 -4.44
C LEU A 2 -11.44 15.49 -2.99
N PRO A 3 -11.45 14.41 -2.19
CA PRO A 3 -11.81 14.47 -0.79
C PRO A 3 -10.70 15.19 -0.03
N ASP A 4 -11.09 16.08 0.88
CA ASP A 4 -10.18 16.71 1.83
C ASP A 4 -10.38 16.03 3.19
N TRP A 5 -9.35 15.35 3.68
CA TRP A 5 -9.37 14.67 4.98
C TRP A 5 -8.76 15.51 6.10
N ASP A 6 -8.54 16.80 5.82
CA ASP A 6 -7.98 17.79 6.72
C ASP A 6 -6.54 17.48 7.16
N MET A 7 -5.92 18.49 7.76
CA MET A 7 -4.55 18.49 8.21
C MET A 7 -4.30 17.46 9.32
N PHE A 8 -3.03 17.14 9.56
CA PHE A 8 -2.60 16.41 10.75
C PHE A 8 -1.29 16.98 11.30
N HIS A 9 -0.98 16.66 12.56
CA HIS A 9 0.29 16.98 13.20
C HIS A 9 1.20 15.76 13.20
N SER A 10 2.41 15.89 12.65
CA SER A 10 3.35 14.77 12.49
C SER A 10 4.06 14.37 13.79
N LEU A 11 4.04 15.24 14.81
CA LEU A 11 4.56 14.98 16.15
C LEU A 11 3.51 14.47 17.15
N HIS A 12 2.24 14.36 16.74
CA HIS A 12 1.19 13.85 17.61
C HIS A 12 1.39 12.35 17.91
N THR A 13 0.91 11.88 19.06
CA THR A 13 1.01 10.46 19.45
C THR A 13 0.32 9.52 18.45
N ALA A 14 -0.77 9.99 17.83
CA ALA A 14 -1.50 9.29 16.76
C ALA A 14 -1.06 9.71 15.33
N ALA A 15 0.10 10.36 15.18
CA ALA A 15 0.52 10.92 13.90
C ALA A 15 0.63 9.85 12.78
N GLU A 16 1.16 8.67 13.10
CA GLU A 16 1.32 7.60 12.10
C GLU A 16 -0.03 7.08 11.58
N TYR A 17 -0.99 6.93 12.50
CA TYR A 17 -2.38 6.58 12.19
C TYR A 17 -3.02 7.60 11.25
N HIS A 18 -2.86 8.90 11.53
CA HIS A 18 -3.41 9.96 10.68
C HIS A 18 -2.70 10.07 9.33
N ALA A 19 -1.37 10.00 9.31
CA ALA A 19 -0.57 10.10 8.09
C ALA A 19 -0.93 8.99 7.10
N SER A 20 -1.07 7.76 7.58
CA SER A 20 -1.43 6.61 6.74
C SER A 20 -2.84 6.74 6.16
N ALA A 21 -3.81 7.23 6.95
CA ALA A 21 -5.16 7.54 6.48
C ALA A 21 -5.15 8.57 5.33
N ARG A 22 -4.38 9.65 5.45
CA ARG A 22 -4.26 10.64 4.37
C ARG A 22 -3.55 10.05 3.15
N ALA A 23 -2.55 9.20 3.33
CA ALA A 23 -1.82 8.55 2.24
C ALA A 23 -2.73 7.71 1.32
N ILE A 24 -3.75 7.05 1.89
CA ILE A 24 -4.69 6.20 1.15
C ILE A 24 -5.96 6.92 0.69
N SER A 25 -6.18 8.16 1.12
CA SER A 25 -7.42 8.92 0.86
C SER A 25 -7.66 9.23 -0.63
N GLY A 26 -6.60 9.24 -1.45
CA GLY A 26 -6.63 9.80 -2.81
C GLY A 26 -6.72 11.33 -2.86
N GLY A 27 -6.72 12.00 -1.69
CA GLY A 27 -6.79 13.44 -1.53
C GLY A 27 -5.41 14.12 -1.39
N PRO A 28 -5.39 15.43 -1.10
CA PRO A 28 -4.18 16.14 -0.71
C PRO A 28 -3.72 15.72 0.69
N ILE A 29 -2.44 15.97 0.99
CA ILE A 29 -1.85 15.75 2.31
C ILE A 29 -1.37 17.10 2.84
N TYR A 30 -1.92 17.52 3.98
CA TYR A 30 -1.56 18.76 4.64
C TYR A 30 -1.04 18.48 6.05
N VAL A 31 0.01 19.19 6.45
CA VAL A 31 0.63 19.08 7.77
C VAL A 31 0.56 20.44 8.44
N SER A 32 0.02 20.50 9.65
CA SER A 32 -0.18 21.75 10.42
C SER A 32 0.79 21.90 11.59
N ASP A 33 1.94 21.22 11.53
CA ASP A 33 3.01 21.36 12.50
C ASP A 33 3.54 22.80 12.56
N ALA A 34 4.04 23.19 13.73
CA ALA A 34 4.78 24.44 13.85
C ALA A 34 6.09 24.39 13.03
N PRO A 35 6.54 25.51 12.43
CA PRO A 35 7.79 25.57 11.67
C PRO A 35 8.98 25.01 12.47
N GLY A 36 9.75 24.11 11.83
CA GLY A 36 10.90 23.47 12.45
C GLY A 36 10.56 22.33 13.43
N LYS A 37 9.27 22.03 13.65
CA LYS A 37 8.80 20.95 14.53
C LYS A 37 8.09 19.86 13.73
N HIS A 38 8.84 19.20 12.85
CA HIS A 38 8.33 18.12 12.00
C HIS A 38 8.97 16.77 12.34
N ASN A 39 8.18 15.71 12.25
CA ASN A 39 8.67 14.34 12.22
C ASN A 39 9.01 13.95 10.77
N PHE A 40 10.24 14.23 10.34
CA PHE A 40 10.66 13.90 8.97
C PHE A 40 10.71 12.40 8.69
N GLU A 41 10.88 11.55 9.69
CA GLU A 41 10.85 10.10 9.50
C GLU A 41 9.46 9.63 9.07
N LEU A 42 8.41 10.17 9.71
CA LEU A 42 7.03 9.93 9.33
C LEU A 42 6.71 10.54 7.96
N LEU A 43 7.10 11.79 7.71
CA LEU A 43 6.80 12.47 6.45
C LEU A 43 7.43 11.76 5.24
N LYS A 44 8.63 11.19 5.39
CA LYS A 44 9.26 10.38 4.34
C LYS A 44 8.51 9.08 3.99
N LYS A 45 7.48 8.68 4.76
CA LYS A 45 6.56 7.59 4.40
C LYS A 45 5.38 8.03 3.52
N VAL A 46 5.16 9.35 3.38
CA VAL A 46 4.06 9.95 2.60
C VAL A 46 4.53 10.80 1.42
N VAL A 47 5.68 11.48 1.54
CA VAL A 47 6.21 12.39 0.52
C VAL A 47 7.56 11.92 -0.02
N LEU A 48 7.76 12.06 -1.33
CA LEU A 48 9.03 11.84 -2.00
C LEU A 48 9.97 13.04 -1.80
N PRO A 49 11.30 12.88 -2.02
CA PRO A 49 12.27 13.97 -1.85
C PRO A 49 12.00 15.24 -2.67
N ASP A 50 11.30 15.14 -3.81
CA ASP A 50 10.91 16.28 -4.65
C ASP A 50 9.61 16.97 -4.19
N GLY A 51 9.02 16.53 -3.07
CA GLY A 51 7.77 17.05 -2.54
C GLY A 51 6.51 16.46 -3.17
N SER A 52 6.64 15.56 -4.15
CA SER A 52 5.51 14.85 -4.72
C SER A 52 5.01 13.74 -3.78
N ILE A 53 3.76 13.31 -3.96
CA ILE A 53 3.15 12.23 -3.19
C ILE A 53 2.76 11.09 -4.13
N LEU A 54 2.86 9.86 -3.64
CA LEU A 54 2.31 8.68 -4.30
C LEU A 54 0.80 8.63 -4.09
N ARG A 55 0.07 9.60 -4.66
CA ARG A 55 -1.39 9.72 -4.50
C ARG A 55 -2.09 8.56 -5.21
N ALA A 56 -3.02 7.91 -4.51
CA ALA A 56 -3.86 6.89 -5.11
C ALA A 56 -4.75 7.47 -6.24
N CYS A 57 -5.09 6.65 -7.23
CA CYS A 57 -5.88 7.06 -8.39
C CYS A 57 -7.37 7.26 -8.05
N LEU A 58 -7.88 6.47 -7.10
CA LEU A 58 -9.27 6.54 -6.65
C LEU A 58 -9.38 7.17 -5.26
N LEU A 59 -10.60 7.54 -4.89
CA LEU A 59 -10.90 8.03 -3.55
C LEU A 59 -10.89 6.87 -2.56
N GLY A 60 -10.38 7.10 -1.35
CA GLY A 60 -10.50 6.16 -0.25
C GLY A 60 -11.96 5.87 0.06
N ARG A 61 -12.37 4.60 -0.01
CA ARG A 61 -13.74 4.15 0.26
C ARG A 61 -13.76 3.10 1.36
N PRO A 62 -14.68 3.19 2.33
CA PRO A 62 -14.93 2.10 3.25
C PRO A 62 -15.29 0.82 2.49
N THR A 63 -14.86 -0.33 3.00
CA THR A 63 -15.31 -1.63 2.48
C THR A 63 -16.79 -1.87 2.79
N SER A 64 -17.42 -2.77 2.02
CA SER A 64 -18.88 -2.96 2.06
C SER A 64 -19.39 -3.50 3.41
N ASP A 65 -18.54 -4.17 4.19
CA ASP A 65 -18.85 -4.70 5.52
C ASP A 65 -19.07 -3.61 6.58
N TYR A 66 -18.73 -2.34 6.32
CA TYR A 66 -18.95 -1.22 7.26
C TYR A 66 -20.18 -0.37 6.99
N LEU A 67 -20.98 -0.68 5.97
CA LEU A 67 -22.08 0.22 5.58
C LEU A 67 -23.13 0.45 6.70
N PHE A 68 -23.28 -0.51 7.61
CA PHE A 68 -24.25 -0.48 8.71
C PHE A 68 -23.64 -0.63 10.10
N SER A 69 -22.31 -0.47 10.22
CA SER A 69 -21.58 -0.62 11.49
C SER A 69 -20.90 0.69 11.85
N ASP A 70 -20.88 1.03 13.14
CA ASP A 70 -20.10 2.16 13.66
C ASP A 70 -18.81 1.64 14.31
N PRO A 71 -17.67 1.64 13.58
CA PRO A 71 -16.40 1.09 14.06
C PRO A 71 -15.78 1.93 15.20
N SER A 72 -16.38 3.05 15.57
CA SER A 72 -15.99 3.85 16.72
C SER A 72 -16.74 3.48 18.00
N ARG A 73 -17.82 2.68 17.92
CA ARG A 73 -18.72 2.40 19.06
C ARG A 73 -19.15 0.95 19.21
N ASP A 74 -18.98 0.11 18.19
CA ASP A 74 -19.44 -1.28 18.22
C ASP A 74 -18.58 -2.23 19.08
N GLY A 75 -17.59 -1.71 19.81
CA GLY A 75 -16.72 -2.45 20.73
C GLY A 75 -17.40 -3.04 21.97
N PHE A 76 -18.71 -2.79 22.15
CA PHE A 76 -19.53 -3.32 23.24
C PHE A 76 -20.28 -4.61 22.89
N PHE A 77 -20.45 -4.92 21.60
CA PHE A 77 -21.17 -6.12 21.13
C PHE A 77 -20.18 -7.16 20.58
N PHE A 78 -20.64 -8.41 20.38
CA PHE A 78 -19.81 -9.54 19.97
C PHE A 78 -19.13 -9.40 18.59
N ASP A 79 -19.50 -8.37 17.81
CA ASP A 79 -18.97 -8.08 16.48
C ASP A 79 -18.29 -6.70 16.46
N CYS A 80 -17.09 -6.59 17.05
CA CYS A 80 -16.30 -5.36 17.01
C CYS A 80 -15.62 -5.15 15.65
N SER A 81 -15.71 -3.94 15.11
CA SER A 81 -15.25 -3.62 13.75
C SER A 81 -13.92 -2.87 13.71
N LEU A 82 -12.99 -3.33 12.88
CA LEU A 82 -11.85 -2.52 12.44
C LEU A 82 -12.25 -1.78 11.16
N LEU A 83 -12.27 -0.44 11.15
CA LEU A 83 -12.58 0.31 9.93
C LEU A 83 -11.56 -0.04 8.82
N LYS A 84 -12.04 -0.52 7.68
CA LYS A 84 -11.19 -0.78 6.51
C LYS A 84 -11.51 0.21 5.41
N ILE A 85 -10.47 0.83 4.87
CA ILE A 85 -10.57 1.80 3.77
C ILE A 85 -9.67 1.35 2.63
N LEU A 86 -10.24 1.28 1.43
CA LEU A 86 -9.54 0.91 0.22
C LEU A 86 -9.39 2.11 -0.71
N SER A 87 -8.24 2.20 -1.36
CA SER A 87 -8.09 2.92 -2.62
C SER A 87 -7.32 2.09 -3.65
N MET A 88 -7.30 2.55 -4.90
CA MET A 88 -6.65 1.89 -6.03
C MET A 88 -5.57 2.80 -6.63
N ASN A 89 -4.43 2.19 -6.95
CA ASN A 89 -3.40 2.72 -7.81
C ASN A 89 -3.59 2.17 -9.24
N LYS A 90 -2.68 2.53 -10.15
CA LYS A 90 -2.74 2.08 -11.55
C LYS A 90 -2.68 0.55 -11.72
N PHE A 91 -1.95 -0.15 -10.84
CA PHE A 91 -1.75 -1.61 -10.95
C PHE A 91 -1.94 -2.38 -9.64
N THR A 92 -2.21 -1.68 -8.54
CA THR A 92 -2.28 -2.26 -7.19
C THR A 92 -3.41 -1.61 -6.40
N GLY A 93 -3.91 -2.29 -5.37
CA GLY A 93 -4.77 -1.70 -4.34
C GLY A 93 -3.97 -1.33 -3.10
N VAL A 94 -4.45 -0.35 -2.34
CA VAL A 94 -3.95 -0.02 -1.01
C VAL A 94 -5.10 -0.06 0.00
N LEU A 95 -4.95 -0.89 1.02
CA LEU A 95 -5.95 -1.14 2.04
C LEU A 95 -5.40 -0.70 3.40
N GLY A 96 -6.05 0.29 4.02
CA GLY A 96 -5.83 0.64 5.42
C GLY A 96 -6.85 -0.01 6.32
N VAL A 97 -6.40 -0.48 7.48
CA VAL A 97 -7.25 -1.07 8.53
C VAL A 97 -6.95 -0.33 9.83
N TYR A 98 -7.99 0.11 10.51
CA TYR A 98 -7.89 1.05 11.62
C TYR A 98 -8.76 0.60 12.79
N ASN A 99 -8.19 0.61 13.99
CA ASN A 99 -8.99 0.52 15.20
C ASN A 99 -9.43 1.94 15.61
N CYS A 100 -10.73 2.23 15.50
CA CYS A 100 -11.32 3.54 15.76
C CYS A 100 -12.01 3.66 17.13
N GLN A 101 -11.90 2.66 18.00
CA GLN A 101 -12.57 2.64 19.29
C GLN A 101 -11.99 3.66 20.28
N GLY A 102 -12.73 3.94 21.35
CA GLY A 102 -12.29 4.75 22.50
C GLY A 102 -12.69 6.22 22.42
N ALA A 103 -13.03 6.71 21.24
CA ALA A 103 -13.59 8.04 21.06
C ALA A 103 -14.56 8.09 19.86
N ALA A 104 -15.69 8.78 20.03
CA ALA A 104 -16.65 8.98 18.95
C ALA A 104 -17.33 10.35 19.06
N TRP A 105 -17.76 10.91 17.93
CA TRP A 105 -18.52 12.16 17.91
C TRP A 105 -19.89 11.98 18.58
N SER A 106 -20.22 12.80 19.57
CA SER A 106 -21.54 12.84 20.22
C SER A 106 -22.37 13.98 19.63
N SER A 107 -23.48 13.66 18.97
CA SER A 107 -24.41 14.66 18.43
C SER A 107 -25.17 15.41 19.51
N THR A 108 -25.44 14.75 20.64
CA THR A 108 -26.14 15.36 21.79
C THR A 108 -25.25 16.39 22.50
N GLU A 109 -23.97 16.08 22.67
CA GLU A 109 -23.03 16.95 23.40
C GLU A 109 -22.24 17.89 22.46
N ILE A 110 -22.35 17.70 21.15
CA ILE A 110 -21.65 18.46 20.10
C ILE A 110 -20.13 18.48 20.36
N LYS A 111 -19.58 17.32 20.73
CA LYS A 111 -18.14 17.12 20.96
C LYS A 111 -17.76 15.66 20.79
N ASN A 112 -16.46 15.41 20.67
CA ASN A 112 -15.93 14.05 20.78
C ASN A 112 -16.09 13.57 22.24
N ALA A 113 -16.81 12.47 22.40
CA ALA A 113 -16.99 11.79 23.68
C ALA A 113 -16.05 10.57 23.72
N PHE A 114 -15.31 10.47 24.82
CA PHE A 114 -14.48 9.31 25.11
C PHE A 114 -15.33 8.28 25.83
N HIS A 115 -15.17 7.02 25.45
CA HIS A 115 -15.85 5.90 26.08
C HIS A 115 -14.83 4.81 26.39
N GLN A 116 -15.07 4.09 27.48
CA GLN A 116 -14.19 3.00 27.87
C GLN A 116 -14.35 1.84 26.89
N THR A 117 -13.24 1.35 26.36
CA THR A 117 -13.22 0.15 25.53
C THR A 117 -13.19 -1.08 26.42
N THR A 118 -13.97 -2.10 26.08
CA THR A 118 -14.07 -3.35 26.84
C THR A 118 -12.80 -4.20 26.70
N THR A 119 -12.07 -4.04 25.61
CA THR A 119 -10.82 -4.74 25.30
C THR A 119 -9.75 -3.78 24.81
N ASP A 120 -8.49 -4.07 25.14
CA ASP A 120 -7.33 -3.27 24.68
C ASP A 120 -6.98 -3.53 23.21
N THR A 121 -7.38 -4.69 22.68
CA THR A 121 -7.08 -5.16 21.31
C THR A 121 -8.35 -5.68 20.67
N LEU A 122 -8.61 -5.24 19.43
CA LEU A 122 -9.66 -5.78 18.57
C LEU A 122 -9.06 -6.69 17.52
N THR A 123 -9.74 -7.80 17.24
CA THR A 123 -9.38 -8.69 16.14
C THR A 123 -10.50 -8.69 15.11
N GLY A 124 -10.17 -8.21 13.91
CA GLY A 124 -11.04 -8.26 12.74
C GLY A 124 -10.51 -9.21 11.68
N THR A 125 -11.31 -9.48 10.65
CA THR A 125 -10.88 -10.27 9.50
C THR A 125 -11.04 -9.46 8.23
N ILE A 126 -9.97 -9.28 7.46
CA ILE A 126 -10.05 -8.75 6.09
C ILE A 126 -10.43 -9.90 5.16
N ARG A 127 -11.42 -9.70 4.28
CA ARG A 127 -11.78 -10.71 3.27
C ARG A 127 -11.72 -10.10 1.89
N GLY A 128 -11.24 -10.85 0.90
CA GLY A 128 -11.16 -10.38 -0.47
C GLY A 128 -12.50 -9.85 -0.98
N ARG A 129 -13.59 -10.58 -0.74
CA ARG A 129 -14.96 -10.17 -1.15
C ARG A 129 -15.43 -8.81 -0.59
N ASP A 130 -14.88 -8.35 0.54
CA ASP A 130 -15.29 -7.09 1.18
C ASP A 130 -14.59 -5.88 0.50
N VAL A 131 -13.48 -6.14 -0.21
CA VAL A 131 -12.65 -5.12 -0.83
C VAL A 131 -13.10 -4.88 -2.28
N HIS A 132 -13.84 -3.80 -2.51
CA HIS A 132 -14.39 -3.46 -3.82
C HIS A 132 -13.27 -3.26 -4.86
N LEU A 133 -13.42 -3.75 -6.10
CA LEU A 133 -12.35 -3.70 -7.14
C LEU A 133 -11.13 -4.57 -6.85
N ILE A 134 -11.09 -5.33 -5.76
CA ILE A 134 -9.97 -6.23 -5.53
C ILE A 134 -9.88 -7.32 -6.61
N ILE A 135 -10.99 -7.66 -7.27
CA ILE A 135 -10.99 -8.60 -8.40
C ILE A 135 -10.11 -8.08 -9.54
N GLU A 136 -9.97 -6.76 -9.70
CA GLU A 136 -9.04 -6.16 -10.67
C GLU A 136 -7.57 -6.34 -10.24
N ALA A 137 -7.31 -6.56 -8.96
CA ALA A 137 -5.98 -6.74 -8.37
C ALA A 137 -5.70 -8.17 -7.85
N ALA A 138 -6.66 -9.08 -7.78
CA ALA A 138 -6.54 -10.43 -7.24
C ALA A 138 -7.62 -11.33 -7.86
N THR A 139 -7.20 -12.39 -8.53
CA THR A 139 -8.09 -13.28 -9.30
C THR A 139 -8.98 -14.17 -8.42
N ASP A 140 -8.64 -14.37 -7.14
CA ASP A 140 -9.47 -15.05 -6.14
C ASP A 140 -9.85 -14.08 -5.01
N SER A 141 -11.15 -13.94 -4.76
CA SER A 141 -11.70 -13.13 -3.67
C SER A 141 -11.96 -13.92 -2.38
N ASN A 142 -11.76 -15.25 -2.40
CA ASN A 142 -12.09 -16.17 -1.31
C ASN A 142 -10.89 -16.40 -0.36
N TRP A 143 -10.26 -15.32 0.06
CA TRP A 143 -9.23 -15.34 1.09
C TRP A 143 -9.66 -14.50 2.29
N SER A 144 -9.06 -14.80 3.44
CA SER A 144 -9.29 -14.07 4.69
C SER A 144 -8.00 -13.91 5.48
N LEU A 145 -7.76 -12.73 6.02
CA LEU A 145 -6.59 -12.40 6.82
C LEU A 145 -7.04 -11.86 8.19
N PRO A 146 -6.80 -12.57 9.31
CA PRO A 146 -7.04 -12.03 10.64
C PRO A 146 -6.04 -10.92 10.95
N VAL A 147 -6.53 -9.83 11.55
CA VAL A 147 -5.73 -8.68 11.95
C VAL A 147 -6.15 -8.26 13.35
N SER A 148 -5.16 -8.11 14.24
CA SER A 148 -5.35 -7.66 15.61
C SER A 148 -4.68 -6.31 15.81
N LEU A 149 -5.43 -5.32 16.30
CA LEU A 149 -4.96 -3.94 16.49
C LEU A 149 -5.44 -3.41 17.84
N LYS A 150 -4.55 -2.74 18.58
CA LYS A 150 -4.93 -1.95 19.75
C LYS A 150 -5.64 -0.66 19.34
N VAL A 151 -6.23 0.01 20.32
CA VAL A 151 -6.84 1.33 20.13
C VAL A 151 -5.80 2.29 19.53
N LEU A 152 -6.19 3.01 18.46
CA LEU A 152 -5.32 3.91 17.67
C LEU A 152 -4.17 3.23 16.93
N GLU A 153 -4.14 1.89 16.84
CA GLU A 153 -3.26 1.18 15.90
C GLU A 153 -3.92 1.02 14.53
N HIS A 154 -3.07 0.83 13.52
CA HIS A 154 -3.48 0.65 12.13
C HIS A 154 -2.56 -0.33 11.40
N GLY A 155 -3.03 -0.87 10.29
CA GLY A 155 -2.24 -1.66 9.35
C GLY A 155 -2.49 -1.18 7.92
N ILE A 156 -1.42 -1.05 7.13
CA ILE A 156 -1.51 -0.75 5.70
C ILE A 156 -1.03 -1.95 4.90
N PHE A 157 -1.82 -2.34 3.90
CA PHE A 157 -1.58 -3.49 3.06
C PHE A 157 -1.61 -3.07 1.58
N THR A 158 -0.62 -3.52 0.81
CA THR A 158 -0.66 -3.44 -0.65
C THR A 158 -1.23 -4.74 -1.19
N VAL A 159 -2.22 -4.63 -2.07
CA VAL A 159 -2.82 -5.76 -2.77
C VAL A 159 -2.39 -5.69 -4.23
N THR A 160 -1.89 -6.79 -4.77
CA THR A 160 -1.35 -6.84 -6.13
C THR A 160 -1.62 -8.19 -6.75
N HIS A 161 -1.77 -8.23 -8.08
CA HIS A 161 -2.11 -9.46 -8.79
C HIS A 161 -0.85 -10.30 -9.00
N ILE A 162 -0.89 -11.54 -8.52
CA ILE A 162 0.17 -12.51 -8.82
C ILE A 162 -0.01 -13.00 -10.25
N LYS A 163 0.90 -12.61 -11.14
CA LYS A 163 0.93 -13.08 -12.51
C LYS A 163 1.79 -14.34 -12.60
N VAL A 164 1.22 -15.42 -13.12
CA VAL A 164 1.98 -16.63 -13.48
C VAL A 164 2.66 -16.37 -14.82
N LEU A 165 3.98 -16.45 -14.85
CA LEU A 165 4.79 -16.15 -16.04
C LEU A 165 5.31 -17.42 -16.70
N ALA A 166 5.63 -18.43 -15.90
CA ALA A 166 5.97 -19.76 -16.38
C ALA A 166 5.66 -20.81 -15.31
N THR A 167 5.83 -22.08 -15.64
CA THR A 167 5.65 -23.18 -14.69
C THR A 167 6.60 -23.01 -13.51
N GLY A 168 6.03 -22.78 -12.32
CA GLY A 168 6.80 -22.56 -11.08
C GLY A 168 7.29 -21.11 -10.88
N PHE A 169 7.05 -20.21 -11.85
CA PHE A 169 7.43 -18.80 -11.76
C PHE A 169 6.20 -17.88 -11.78
N SER A 170 6.04 -17.14 -10.69
CA SER A 170 4.97 -16.17 -10.50
C SER A 170 5.51 -14.92 -9.82
N PHE A 171 4.99 -13.77 -10.25
CA PHE A 171 5.52 -12.48 -9.87
C PHE A 171 4.39 -11.51 -9.53
N ALA A 172 4.60 -10.63 -8.54
CA ALA A 172 3.72 -9.51 -8.27
C ALA A 172 4.50 -8.29 -7.74
N PRO A 173 4.35 -7.10 -8.35
CA PRO A 173 5.04 -5.90 -7.89
C PRO A 173 4.33 -5.30 -6.66
N LEU A 174 5.11 -4.83 -5.67
CA LEU A 174 4.57 -4.15 -4.47
C LEU A 174 4.88 -2.65 -4.47
N GLY A 175 5.97 -2.22 -5.10
CA GLY A 175 6.39 -0.82 -5.17
C GLY A 175 7.36 -0.42 -4.06
N LEU A 176 7.30 0.86 -3.65
CA LEU A 176 8.17 1.41 -2.61
C LEU A 176 7.67 1.04 -1.21
N THR A 177 8.12 -0.10 -0.68
CA THR A 177 7.69 -0.71 0.59
C THR A 177 7.92 0.15 1.85
N ASN A 178 8.75 1.20 1.76
CA ASN A 178 8.91 2.19 2.83
C ASN A 178 7.84 3.29 2.83
N MET A 179 6.94 3.31 1.84
CA MET A 179 5.86 4.29 1.71
C MET A 179 4.53 3.66 2.14
N PHE A 180 3.62 4.46 2.71
CA PHE A 180 2.28 3.96 3.03
C PHE A 180 1.51 3.53 1.78
N ASN A 181 1.58 4.31 0.69
CA ASN A 181 1.03 3.90 -0.60
C ASN A 181 2.14 3.35 -1.53
N ALA A 182 2.76 2.23 -1.14
CA ALA A 182 3.88 1.62 -1.86
C ALA A 182 3.61 1.43 -3.35
N GLY A 183 2.47 0.84 -3.68
CA GLY A 183 2.08 0.54 -5.06
C GLY A 183 1.75 1.76 -5.92
N GLY A 184 1.63 2.96 -5.32
CA GLY A 184 1.46 4.21 -6.06
C GLY A 184 2.71 4.63 -6.84
N ALA A 185 3.87 4.04 -6.51
CA ALA A 185 5.13 4.22 -7.23
C ALA A 185 5.11 3.57 -8.62
N ILE A 186 4.33 2.51 -8.82
CA ILE A 186 4.34 1.72 -10.06
C ILE A 186 3.61 2.47 -11.18
N LYS A 187 4.33 2.84 -12.25
CA LYS A 187 3.81 3.57 -13.42
C LYS A 187 3.68 2.73 -14.69
N GLY A 188 4.41 1.62 -14.76
CA GLY A 188 4.36 0.66 -15.86
C GLY A 188 4.69 -0.76 -15.41
N LEU A 189 4.12 -1.74 -16.11
CA LEU A 189 4.42 -3.16 -15.94
C LEU A 189 4.57 -3.81 -17.31
N LYS A 190 5.64 -4.57 -17.49
CA LYS A 190 5.96 -5.36 -18.68
C LYS A 190 6.31 -6.78 -18.23
N PHE A 191 5.83 -7.77 -18.96
CA PHE A 191 6.08 -9.18 -18.65
C PHE A 191 6.51 -9.89 -19.92
N GLU A 192 7.67 -10.51 -19.90
CA GLU A 192 8.20 -11.25 -21.05
C GLU A 192 8.29 -12.75 -20.71
N VAL A 193 7.56 -13.56 -21.48
CA VAL A 193 7.53 -15.02 -21.36
C VAL A 193 8.05 -15.61 -22.67
N LYS A 194 9.07 -16.46 -22.61
CA LYS A 194 9.63 -17.12 -23.80
C LYS A 194 8.73 -18.28 -24.24
N GLY A 195 8.35 -18.31 -25.52
CA GLY A 195 7.75 -19.50 -26.16
C GLY A 195 6.29 -19.40 -26.62
N GLY A 196 5.66 -18.22 -26.58
CA GLY A 196 4.34 -18.02 -27.17
C GLY A 196 3.83 -16.59 -27.03
N VAL A 197 3.69 -15.91 -28.18
CA VAL A 197 3.18 -14.54 -28.42
C VAL A 197 3.85 -13.48 -27.55
N GLU A 198 4.76 -12.72 -28.17
CA GLU A 198 5.23 -11.44 -27.64
C GLU A 198 4.05 -10.59 -27.15
N LEU A 199 4.06 -10.21 -25.87
CA LEU A 199 3.31 -9.06 -25.39
C LEU A 199 4.31 -7.98 -25.02
N SER A 200 4.99 -7.48 -26.05
CA SER A 200 5.70 -6.23 -25.98
C SER A 200 5.82 -5.60 -27.34
N GLU A 201 5.47 -4.31 -27.43
CA GLU A 201 6.11 -3.48 -28.44
C GLU A 201 7.60 -3.34 -28.05
N LEU A 202 8.42 -3.77 -29.01
CA LEU A 202 9.86 -3.54 -29.26
C LEU A 202 10.89 -4.54 -28.68
N ASP A 203 11.42 -5.30 -29.65
CA ASP A 203 12.68 -6.06 -29.89
C ASP A 203 13.93 -5.56 -29.14
N ASP A 204 15.03 -6.29 -28.90
CA ASP A 204 15.62 -7.52 -29.48
C ASP A 204 16.64 -8.11 -28.47
N GLY A 205 16.92 -9.42 -28.53
CA GLY A 205 18.17 -10.03 -28.04
C GLY A 205 18.14 -10.77 -26.69
N TYR A 206 18.07 -12.11 -26.75
CA TYR A 206 18.38 -13.12 -25.71
C TYR A 206 18.41 -12.70 -24.22
N ARG A 207 17.38 -13.06 -23.44
CA ARG A 207 17.43 -13.24 -21.96
C ARG A 207 16.36 -14.21 -21.44
N GLY A 208 16.41 -14.57 -20.15
CA GLY A 208 15.48 -15.49 -19.48
C GLY A 208 14.06 -14.93 -19.34
N GLU A 209 13.21 -15.56 -18.53
CA GLU A 209 11.91 -14.98 -18.16
C GLU A 209 12.16 -13.68 -17.37
N SER A 210 11.60 -12.56 -17.83
CA SER A 210 11.86 -11.24 -17.26
C SER A 210 10.55 -10.54 -16.87
N SER A 211 10.55 -9.88 -15.72
CA SER A 211 9.48 -8.97 -15.28
C SER A 211 10.02 -7.55 -15.19
N GLY A 212 9.46 -6.65 -15.99
CA GLY A 212 9.79 -5.23 -16.02
C GLY A 212 8.78 -4.40 -15.23
N VAL A 213 9.26 -3.54 -14.34
CA VAL A 213 8.46 -2.58 -13.57
C VAL A 213 9.03 -1.18 -13.80
N THR A 214 8.17 -0.22 -14.11
CA THR A 214 8.57 1.20 -14.21
C THR A 214 8.09 1.92 -12.96
N GLU A 215 9.01 2.54 -12.22
CA GLU A 215 8.71 3.11 -10.90
C GLU A 215 9.10 4.59 -10.74
N GLU A 216 8.22 5.33 -10.07
CA GLU A 216 8.44 6.70 -9.63
C GLU A 216 8.88 6.73 -8.16
N GLY A 217 9.91 7.53 -7.89
CA GLY A 217 10.43 7.75 -6.55
C GLY A 217 11.74 7.02 -6.29
N CYS A 218 12.13 6.98 -5.02
CA CYS A 218 13.33 6.32 -4.52
C CYS A 218 13.05 5.73 -3.13
N GLY A 219 13.82 4.72 -2.72
CA GLY A 219 13.60 4.02 -1.46
C GLY A 219 13.74 2.52 -1.60
N LYS A 220 12.98 1.75 -0.80
CA LYS A 220 13.04 0.29 -0.77
C LYS A 220 12.01 -0.29 -1.72
N PHE A 221 12.44 -0.75 -2.89
CA PHE A 221 11.59 -1.50 -3.79
C PHE A 221 11.33 -2.91 -3.25
N GLY A 222 10.12 -3.41 -3.46
CA GLY A 222 9.74 -4.79 -3.17
C GLY A 222 8.84 -5.41 -4.23
N ALA A 223 9.00 -6.71 -4.41
CA ALA A 223 8.10 -7.53 -5.21
C ALA A 223 8.00 -8.95 -4.64
N TYR A 224 6.88 -9.62 -4.89
CA TYR A 224 6.72 -11.05 -4.69
C TYR A 224 7.33 -11.81 -5.88
N SER A 225 8.09 -12.87 -5.58
CA SER A 225 8.59 -13.81 -6.58
C SER A 225 8.59 -15.24 -6.03
N SER A 226 7.84 -16.14 -6.68
CA SER A 226 7.67 -17.54 -6.23
C SER A 226 9.00 -18.30 -6.15
N ALA A 227 9.98 -17.92 -6.97
CA ALA A 227 11.34 -18.46 -6.98
C ALA A 227 12.36 -17.34 -6.69
N LYS A 228 13.56 -17.70 -6.22
CA LYS A 228 14.63 -16.72 -6.03
C LYS A 228 15.08 -16.20 -7.40
N PRO A 229 15.07 -14.87 -7.65
CA PRO A 229 15.61 -14.32 -8.90
C PRO A 229 17.09 -14.65 -9.08
N ARG A 230 17.55 -14.75 -10.34
CA ARG A 230 18.98 -14.88 -10.67
C ARG A 230 19.71 -13.55 -10.53
N LYS A 231 19.05 -12.46 -10.93
CA LYS A 231 19.55 -11.09 -10.83
C LYS A 231 18.40 -10.09 -10.85
N CYS A 232 18.65 -8.93 -10.26
CA CYS A 232 17.81 -7.75 -10.36
C CYS A 232 18.60 -6.66 -11.07
N ILE A 233 17.91 -5.84 -11.87
CA ILE A 233 18.51 -4.81 -12.69
C ILE A 233 17.72 -3.52 -12.50
N VAL A 234 18.42 -2.41 -12.32
CA VAL A 234 17.84 -1.07 -12.22
C VAL A 234 18.54 -0.18 -13.25
N ASP A 235 17.78 0.40 -14.17
CA ASP A 235 18.29 1.29 -15.23
C ASP A 235 19.48 0.67 -15.97
N SER A 236 19.34 -0.60 -16.38
CA SER A 236 20.35 -1.41 -17.07
C SER A 236 21.58 -1.81 -16.23
N ASN A 237 21.63 -1.50 -14.94
CA ASN A 237 22.70 -1.90 -14.03
C ASN A 237 22.26 -3.06 -13.14
N VAL A 238 23.08 -4.10 -13.02
CA VAL A 238 22.81 -5.20 -12.08
C VAL A 238 22.98 -4.69 -10.66
N VAL A 239 22.00 -4.98 -9.80
CA VAL A 239 22.00 -4.59 -8.38
C VAL A 239 21.95 -5.80 -7.47
N ASP A 240 22.54 -5.65 -6.29
CA ASP A 240 22.37 -6.61 -5.21
C ASP A 240 20.94 -6.58 -4.68
N PHE A 241 20.42 -7.74 -4.29
CA PHE A 241 19.07 -7.87 -3.76
C PHE A 241 19.02 -8.85 -2.58
N VAL A 242 18.01 -8.66 -1.74
CA VAL A 242 17.65 -9.57 -0.66
C VAL A 242 16.45 -10.39 -1.10
N TYR A 243 16.48 -11.70 -0.85
CA TYR A 243 15.35 -12.59 -1.08
C TYR A 243 15.00 -13.37 0.19
N ASN A 244 13.75 -13.28 0.62
CA ASN A 244 13.24 -14.00 1.78
C ASN A 244 12.47 -15.24 1.33
N LEU A 245 12.98 -16.43 1.65
CA LEU A 245 12.39 -17.71 1.23
C LEU A 245 10.98 -17.96 1.80
N ASN A 246 10.67 -17.43 2.97
CA ASN A 246 9.39 -17.68 3.66
C ASN A 246 8.27 -16.81 3.09
N SER A 247 8.54 -15.51 2.95
CA SER A 247 7.57 -14.53 2.42
C SER A 247 7.61 -14.40 0.90
N ARG A 248 8.63 -14.98 0.24
CA ARG A 248 8.87 -14.86 -1.20
C ARG A 248 9.11 -13.42 -1.67
N LEU A 249 9.46 -12.54 -0.74
CA LEU A 249 9.75 -11.14 -1.00
C LEU A 249 11.18 -11.00 -1.54
N VAL A 250 11.30 -10.38 -2.72
CA VAL A 250 12.54 -9.78 -3.22
C VAL A 250 12.51 -8.28 -2.92
N GLY A 251 13.64 -7.72 -2.49
CA GLY A 251 13.77 -6.29 -2.28
C GLY A 251 15.20 -5.79 -2.45
N PHE A 252 15.31 -4.54 -2.88
CA PHE A 252 16.55 -3.80 -3.06
C PHE A 252 16.28 -2.29 -3.00
N SER A 253 17.34 -1.48 -2.97
CA SER A 253 17.24 -0.02 -2.85
C SER A 253 17.27 0.65 -4.22
N LEU A 254 16.45 1.70 -4.37
CA LEU A 254 16.52 2.69 -5.43
C LEU A 254 17.16 3.95 -4.84
N ASP A 255 18.43 4.19 -5.16
CA ASP A 255 19.30 5.10 -4.40
C ASP A 255 18.97 6.59 -4.57
N SER A 256 18.42 6.99 -5.71
CA SER A 256 18.19 8.41 -6.02
C SER A 256 16.93 8.61 -6.85
N LEU A 257 16.27 9.74 -6.65
CA LEU A 257 15.13 10.14 -7.46
C LEU A 257 15.62 10.46 -8.89
N ARG A 258 14.86 10.01 -9.89
CA ARG A 258 15.11 10.37 -11.29
C ARG A 258 14.67 11.81 -11.57
N GLU A 259 15.15 12.37 -12.68
CA GLU A 259 14.68 13.69 -13.15
C GLU A 259 13.15 13.67 -13.33
N LYS A 260 12.51 14.82 -13.13
CA LYS A 260 11.06 14.96 -13.20
C LYS A 260 10.51 14.39 -14.52
N GLY A 261 9.59 13.43 -14.41
CA GLY A 261 8.98 12.73 -15.56
C GLY A 261 9.75 11.52 -16.07
N LYS A 262 10.90 11.18 -15.48
CA LYS A 262 11.60 9.92 -15.68
C LYS A 262 11.32 8.96 -14.52
N PHE A 263 11.40 7.67 -14.83
CA PHE A 263 11.12 6.59 -13.90
C PHE A 263 12.29 5.60 -13.91
N HIS A 264 12.47 4.85 -12.83
CA HIS A 264 13.37 3.72 -12.83
C HIS A 264 12.78 2.58 -13.65
N VAL A 265 13.62 1.90 -14.43
CA VAL A 265 13.26 0.62 -15.06
C VAL A 265 13.88 -0.48 -14.23
N VAL A 266 13.02 -1.26 -13.58
CA VAL A 266 13.37 -2.41 -12.77
C VAL A 266 13.11 -3.67 -13.57
N GLU A 267 14.10 -4.55 -13.70
CA GLU A 267 13.95 -5.86 -14.32
C GLU A 267 14.36 -6.95 -13.34
N ILE A 268 13.55 -8.01 -13.27
CA ILE A 268 13.79 -9.17 -12.43
C ILE A 268 13.81 -10.40 -13.33
N GLU A 269 14.93 -11.12 -13.33
CA GLU A 269 15.12 -12.34 -14.12
C GLU A 269 15.15 -13.58 -13.23
N SER A 270 14.39 -14.61 -13.61
CA SER A 270 14.35 -15.95 -12.97
C SER A 270 15.28 -16.98 -13.60
#